data_AF-A0AAD7BPX6-F1
#
_entry.id   AF-A0AAD7BPX6-F1
#
_cell.length_a   1.000
_cell.length_b   1.000
_cell.length_c   1.000
_cell.angle_alpha   90.00
_cell.angle_beta   90.00
_cell.angle_gamma   90.00
#
_symmetry.space_group_name_H-M   'P 1'
#
loop_
_entity.id
_entity.type
_entity.pdbx_description
1 polymer ?
#
loop_
_entity_poly.entity_id
_entity_poly.type
_entity_poly.pdbx_seq_one_letter_code
_entity_poly.pdbx_strand_id
1 'polypeptide(L)'
;MRVPTLLSFLFLRVVAAKLEVRDGQTATLITFPATPTDLGLKQIPDDAHPFIAPGPDDQRGPCPGMNTLANHGYISRNGVATFEEIVLGSVEAYNLEINFAAFIVAGNMLMRGNPFVNKLSIGGESPLVPPLPGGIGGSATGGMSKHGGFEGDASMTRADAAIGDNADFQDILYDLDLLSLGQFGGDGPEGPNTLFNVQTMSAIKQRNLQMDQMINPEFHFTPIRAVASFTEAAFVLGIFANGTTNQSSLSTIGSFFRNQTFPPNWHRAAAPVSGLVLGGTALAIQAGVDPSIVVASHNDAQGNLVPDTPPPAPFDANLGCGFYFDLFAHMPAGLANATGVLKQNVDLLANAVRASVGGSACNQTLAPFGPPDN
;
A
#
# COMPACT_ATOMS: atom_id res chain seq x y z
N MET A 1 -45.85 19.29 52.20
CA MET A 1 -44.71 19.08 51.26
C MET A 1 -44.92 17.77 50.54
N ARG A 2 -45.30 17.81 49.26
CA ARG A 2 -45.21 16.69 48.31
C ARG A 2 -44.88 17.30 46.96
N VAL A 3 -43.70 16.99 46.43
CA VAL A 3 -43.22 17.39 45.11
C VAL A 3 -43.63 16.30 44.12
N PRO A 4 -44.29 16.59 42.99
CA PRO A 4 -44.38 15.65 41.90
C PRO A 4 -43.23 15.87 40.93
N THR A 5 -42.41 14.84 40.77
CA THR A 5 -41.37 14.69 39.75
C THR A 5 -41.99 14.57 38.36
N LEU A 6 -41.62 15.48 37.45
CA LEU A 6 -41.85 15.35 36.01
C LEU A 6 -40.93 14.24 35.47
N LEU A 7 -41.49 13.08 35.13
CA LEU A 7 -40.80 12.06 34.36
C LEU A 7 -41.12 12.32 32.87
N SER A 8 -40.26 13.09 32.19
CA SER A 8 -40.30 13.22 30.73
C SER A 8 -39.75 11.93 30.11
N PHE A 9 -40.64 11.13 29.52
CA PHE A 9 -40.29 10.02 28.65
C PHE A 9 -39.73 10.58 27.32
N LEU A 10 -38.41 10.68 27.23
CA LEU A 10 -37.72 10.89 25.95
C LEU A 10 -37.68 9.54 25.22
N PHE A 11 -38.69 9.27 24.39
CA PHE A 11 -38.66 8.15 23.44
C PHE A 11 -37.60 8.45 22.37
N LEU A 12 -36.39 7.93 22.56
CA LEU A 12 -35.36 7.88 21.53
C LEU A 12 -35.83 6.88 20.45
N ARG A 13 -36.46 7.38 19.38
CA ARG A 13 -36.71 6.59 18.17
C ARG A 13 -35.37 6.36 17.47
N VAL A 14 -34.70 5.25 17.79
CA VAL A 14 -33.71 4.66 16.88
C VAL A 14 -34.49 4.15 15.68
N VAL A 15 -34.57 4.96 14.63
CA VAL A 15 -34.98 4.45 13.31
C VAL A 15 -33.87 3.49 12.91
N ALA A 16 -34.16 2.19 12.90
CA ALA A 16 -33.29 1.21 12.30
C ALA A 16 -33.10 1.62 10.83
N ALA A 17 -31.92 2.14 10.50
CA ALA A 17 -31.58 2.44 9.12
C ALA A 17 -31.74 1.13 8.33
N LYS A 18 -32.55 1.16 7.26
CA LYS A 18 -32.66 0.01 6.36
C LYS A 18 -31.25 -0.31 5.85
N LEU A 19 -30.83 -1.56 6.03
CA LEU A 19 -29.61 -2.09 5.42
C LEU A 19 -29.73 -1.93 3.90
N GLU A 20 -28.77 -1.23 3.30
CA GLU A 20 -28.70 -1.06 1.87
C GLU A 20 -28.15 -2.35 1.24
N VAL A 21 -28.87 -2.92 0.27
CA VAL A 21 -28.49 -4.15 -0.42
C VAL A 21 -28.47 -3.89 -1.92
N ARG A 22 -27.39 -4.30 -2.58
CA ARG A 22 -27.22 -4.23 -4.05
C ARG A 22 -26.53 -5.49 -4.53
N ASP A 23 -27.04 -6.10 -5.59
CA ASP A 23 -26.47 -7.32 -6.20
C ASP A 23 -26.21 -8.45 -5.17
N GLY A 24 -27.12 -8.61 -4.21
CA GLY A 24 -27.01 -9.62 -3.14
C GLY A 24 -26.00 -9.28 -2.04
N GLN A 25 -25.30 -8.16 -2.13
CA GLN A 25 -24.33 -7.69 -1.15
C GLN A 25 -24.99 -6.73 -0.16
N THR A 26 -24.63 -6.84 1.13
CA THR A 26 -25.08 -5.91 2.17
C THR A 26 -24.02 -4.83 2.38
N ALA A 27 -24.42 -3.57 2.29
CA ALA A 27 -23.51 -2.45 2.44
C ALA A 27 -22.93 -2.38 3.86
N THR A 28 -21.64 -2.07 3.96
CA THR A 28 -20.95 -1.79 5.23
C THR A 28 -20.38 -0.39 5.18
N LEU A 29 -20.78 0.47 6.12
CA LEU A 29 -20.24 1.83 6.22
C LEU A 29 -18.78 1.76 6.67
N ILE A 30 -17.89 2.41 5.92
CA ILE A 30 -16.49 2.60 6.29
C ILE A 30 -16.40 3.80 7.22
N THR A 31 -15.58 3.68 8.25
CA THR A 31 -15.30 4.76 9.19
C THR A 31 -13.81 5.01 9.27
N PHE A 32 -13.42 6.26 9.51
CA PHE A 32 -12.02 6.56 9.79
C PHE A 32 -11.70 6.14 11.23
N PRO A 33 -10.76 5.23 11.47
CA PRO A 33 -10.47 4.76 12.81
C PRO A 33 -9.83 5.87 13.67
N ALA A 34 -10.11 5.85 14.97
CA ALA A 34 -9.45 6.75 15.90
C ALA A 34 -7.95 6.42 16.02
N THR A 35 -7.11 7.45 16.13
CA THR A 35 -5.67 7.28 16.33
C THR A 35 -5.39 6.56 17.65
N PRO A 36 -4.63 5.45 17.64
CA PRO A 36 -4.14 4.81 18.86
C PRO A 36 -3.32 5.78 19.72
N THR A 37 -3.40 5.62 21.05
CA THR A 37 -2.68 6.48 22.00
C THR A 37 -1.27 5.99 22.32
N ASP A 38 -1.02 4.68 22.22
CA ASP A 38 0.31 4.11 22.37
C ASP A 38 1.02 4.07 21.00
N LEU A 39 1.85 5.08 20.78
CA LEU A 39 2.68 5.23 19.58
C LEU A 39 4.17 5.15 19.92
N GLY A 40 4.50 4.58 21.08
CA GLY A 40 5.89 4.41 21.53
C GLY A 40 6.57 3.21 20.90
N LEU A 41 7.86 3.08 21.20
CA LEU A 41 8.66 1.91 20.90
C LEU A 41 8.02 0.67 21.53
N LYS A 42 7.83 -0.40 20.75
CA LYS A 42 7.24 -1.66 21.22
C LYS A 42 7.98 -2.84 20.60
N GLN A 43 8.34 -3.83 21.42
CA GLN A 43 8.95 -5.07 20.96
C GLN A 43 7.93 -5.93 20.23
N ILE A 44 8.29 -6.42 19.04
CA ILE A 44 7.51 -7.32 18.19
C ILE A 44 8.48 -8.34 17.56
N PRO A 45 8.15 -9.64 17.47
CA PRO A 45 6.87 -10.26 17.78
C PRO A 45 6.55 -10.31 19.28
N ASP A 46 5.26 -10.31 19.61
CA ASP A 46 4.71 -10.50 20.96
C ASP A 46 3.84 -11.77 21.03
N ASP A 47 3.52 -12.24 22.25
CA ASP A 47 2.73 -13.46 22.45
C ASP A 47 1.27 -13.34 21.98
N ALA A 48 0.76 -12.12 21.81
CA ALA A 48 -0.61 -11.88 21.34
C ALA A 48 -0.72 -12.03 19.81
N HIS A 49 0.39 -11.84 19.09
CA HIS A 49 0.47 -11.89 17.63
C HIS A 49 1.50 -12.93 17.17
N PRO A 50 1.33 -14.23 17.52
CA PRO A 50 2.26 -15.26 17.11
C PRO A 50 2.22 -15.45 15.60
N PHE A 51 3.36 -15.81 15.03
CA PHE A 51 3.43 -16.22 13.63
C PHE A 51 2.63 -17.50 13.42
N ILE A 52 1.80 -17.49 12.37
CA ILE A 52 1.16 -18.68 11.81
C ILE A 52 1.35 -18.59 10.30
N ALA A 53 1.94 -19.64 9.72
CA ALA A 53 2.11 -19.73 8.28
C ALA A 53 0.74 -19.69 7.58
N PRO A 54 0.61 -19.02 6.42
CA PRO A 54 -0.65 -18.97 5.68
C PRO A 54 -1.06 -20.37 5.22
N GLY A 55 -2.35 -20.66 5.29
CA GLY A 55 -2.96 -21.82 4.66
C GLY A 55 -3.08 -21.65 3.14
N PRO A 56 -3.51 -22.71 2.42
CA PRO A 56 -3.61 -22.69 0.95
C PRO A 56 -4.64 -21.67 0.40
N ASP A 57 -5.64 -21.30 1.19
CA ASP A 57 -6.69 -20.35 0.78
C ASP A 57 -6.45 -18.92 1.32
N ASP A 58 -5.40 -18.73 2.12
CA ASP A 58 -5.07 -17.45 2.73
C ASP A 58 -4.35 -16.54 1.73
N GLN A 59 -4.90 -15.34 1.50
CA GLN A 59 -4.37 -14.41 0.52
C GLN A 59 -3.06 -13.78 1.00
N ARG A 60 -2.02 -13.87 0.17
CA ARG A 60 -0.77 -13.11 0.28
C ARG A 60 -0.46 -12.52 -1.09
N GLY A 61 0.33 -11.45 -1.13
CA GLY A 61 0.59 -10.73 -2.36
C GLY A 61 1.92 -9.99 -2.39
N PRO A 62 2.03 -8.93 -3.20
CA PRO A 62 3.31 -8.27 -3.47
C PRO A 62 3.90 -7.52 -2.27
N CYS A 63 3.08 -7.20 -1.26
CA CYS A 63 3.52 -6.40 -0.12
C CYS A 63 4.01 -7.28 1.06
N PRO A 64 5.33 -7.37 1.31
CA PRO A 64 5.87 -8.17 2.43
C PRO A 64 5.37 -7.67 3.80
N GLY A 65 5.12 -6.36 3.93
CA GLY A 65 4.56 -5.78 5.15
C GLY A 65 3.16 -6.32 5.45
N MET A 66 2.24 -6.24 4.49
CA MET A 66 0.87 -6.77 4.68
C MET A 66 0.87 -8.28 4.90
N ASN A 67 1.72 -9.01 4.19
CA ASN A 67 1.87 -10.45 4.36
C ASN A 67 2.30 -10.80 5.79
N THR A 68 3.25 -10.03 6.34
CA THR A 68 3.72 -10.18 7.73
C THR A 68 2.61 -9.84 8.73
N LEU A 69 1.84 -8.77 8.52
CA LEU A 69 0.69 -8.45 9.38
C LEU A 69 -0.33 -9.59 9.45
N ALA A 70 -0.69 -10.17 8.30
CA ALA A 70 -1.64 -11.27 8.25
C ALA A 70 -1.05 -12.55 8.87
N ASN A 71 0.23 -12.84 8.64
CA ASN A 71 0.92 -13.98 9.26
C ASN A 71 1.03 -13.86 10.78
N HIS A 72 0.95 -12.65 11.34
CA HIS A 72 0.97 -12.41 12.78
C HIS A 72 -0.40 -12.09 13.38
N GLY A 73 -1.44 -11.94 12.55
CA GLY A 73 -2.81 -11.68 13.02
C GLY A 73 -3.06 -10.23 13.44
N TYR A 74 -2.22 -9.28 13.00
CA TYR A 74 -2.53 -7.83 13.11
C TYR A 74 -3.64 -7.41 12.14
N ILE A 75 -3.81 -8.17 11.07
CA ILE A 75 -4.97 -8.18 10.20
C ILE A 75 -5.45 -9.62 10.02
N SER A 76 -6.62 -9.81 9.43
CA SER A 76 -7.24 -11.10 9.18
C SER A 76 -6.27 -12.04 8.48
N ARG A 77 -6.01 -13.20 9.10
CA ARG A 77 -4.97 -14.15 8.67
C ARG A 77 -5.21 -14.71 7.27
N ASN A 78 -6.47 -14.74 6.83
CA ASN A 78 -6.87 -15.09 5.48
C ASN A 78 -6.51 -14.03 4.42
N GLY A 79 -5.93 -12.90 4.82
CA GLY A 79 -5.50 -11.83 3.91
C GLY A 79 -6.63 -11.03 3.28
N VAL A 80 -7.87 -11.16 3.78
CA VAL A 80 -9.02 -10.35 3.34
C VAL A 80 -9.55 -9.52 4.50
N ALA A 81 -9.20 -8.24 4.51
CA ALA A 81 -9.39 -7.35 5.65
C ALA A 81 -10.21 -6.11 5.30
N THR A 82 -10.70 -5.41 6.32
CA THR A 82 -11.40 -4.13 6.15
C THR A 82 -10.44 -2.96 6.11
N PHE A 83 -10.91 -1.79 5.68
CA PHE A 83 -10.14 -0.54 5.72
C PHE A 83 -9.58 -0.26 7.13
N GLU A 84 -10.43 -0.30 8.15
CA GLU A 84 -10.08 0.00 9.54
C GLU A 84 -9.05 -0.99 10.07
N GLU A 85 -9.24 -2.28 9.77
CA GLU A 85 -8.36 -3.35 10.20
C GLU A 85 -6.95 -3.18 9.65
N ILE A 86 -6.81 -2.89 8.35
CA ILE A 86 -5.49 -2.69 7.73
C ILE A 86 -4.82 -1.42 8.27
N VAL A 87 -5.57 -0.32 8.42
CA VAL A 87 -5.04 0.93 8.97
C VAL A 87 -4.56 0.73 10.40
N LEU A 88 -5.39 0.15 11.28
CA LEU A 88 -5.04 -0.05 12.68
C LEU A 88 -3.93 -1.09 12.86
N GLY A 89 -3.95 -2.19 12.10
CA GLY A 89 -2.88 -3.19 12.13
C GLY A 89 -1.54 -2.61 11.69
N SER A 90 -1.54 -1.72 10.70
CA SER A 90 -0.34 -1.00 10.24
C SER A 90 0.19 -0.02 11.28
N VAL A 91 -0.69 0.74 11.93
CA VAL A 91 -0.29 1.65 13.03
C VAL A 91 0.26 0.83 14.20
N GLU A 92 -0.42 -0.24 14.60
CA GLU A 92 -0.02 -1.02 15.76
C GLU A 92 1.30 -1.76 15.55
N ALA A 93 1.50 -2.39 14.41
CA ALA A 93 2.68 -3.22 14.19
C ALA A 93 3.89 -2.43 13.67
N TYR A 94 3.67 -1.42 12.83
CA TYR A 94 4.75 -0.68 12.17
C TYR A 94 4.90 0.75 12.67
N ASN A 95 3.98 1.23 13.50
CA ASN A 95 3.88 2.64 13.86
C ASN A 95 3.80 3.54 12.61
N LEU A 96 3.08 3.10 11.58
CA LEU A 96 2.79 3.98 10.45
C LEU A 96 1.89 5.13 10.92
N GLU A 97 2.18 6.36 10.48
CA GLU A 97 1.28 7.48 10.75
C GLU A 97 -0.12 7.18 10.18
N ILE A 98 -1.17 7.37 10.98
CA ILE A 98 -2.52 6.91 10.64
C ILE A 98 -3.06 7.50 9.34
N ASN A 99 -2.77 8.77 9.01
CA ASN A 99 -3.23 9.37 7.76
C ASN A 99 -2.46 8.81 6.56
N PHE A 100 -1.18 8.48 6.75
CA PHE A 100 -0.38 7.85 5.71
C PHE A 100 -0.82 6.40 5.47
N ALA A 101 -1.06 5.63 6.53
CA ALA A 101 -1.66 4.30 6.44
C ALA A 101 -3.04 4.35 5.75
N ALA A 102 -3.92 5.25 6.18
CA ALA A 102 -5.25 5.45 5.59
C ALA A 102 -5.17 5.84 4.11
N PHE A 103 -4.21 6.66 3.71
CA PHE A 103 -3.99 7.03 2.31
C PHE A 103 -3.63 5.81 1.43
N ILE A 104 -2.69 4.95 1.86
CA ILE A 104 -2.30 3.75 1.11
C ILE A 104 -3.48 2.78 1.01
N VAL A 105 -4.16 2.52 2.13
CA VAL A 105 -5.26 1.57 2.20
C VAL A 105 -6.48 2.08 1.42
N ALA A 106 -6.78 3.39 1.48
CA ALA A 106 -7.87 3.98 0.72
C ALA A 106 -7.63 3.91 -0.79
N GLY A 107 -6.40 4.20 -1.24
CA GLY A 107 -6.03 4.04 -2.66
C GLY A 107 -6.26 2.60 -3.14
N ASN A 108 -5.77 1.62 -2.39
CA ASN A 108 -5.96 0.21 -2.73
C ASN A 108 -7.43 -0.24 -2.63
N MET A 109 -8.18 0.22 -1.63
CA MET A 109 -9.62 -0.10 -1.50
C MET A 109 -10.42 0.44 -2.68
N LEU A 110 -10.13 1.65 -3.16
CA LEU A 110 -10.82 2.26 -4.30
C LEU A 110 -10.42 1.62 -5.64
N MET A 111 -9.16 1.23 -5.82
CA MET A 111 -8.68 0.66 -7.09
C MET A 111 -8.88 -0.86 -7.20
N ARG A 112 -8.81 -1.58 -6.07
CA ARG A 112 -8.62 -3.04 -6.03
C ARG A 112 -9.48 -3.77 -4.99
N GLY A 113 -10.17 -3.03 -4.13
CA GLY A 113 -11.09 -3.56 -3.14
C GLY A 113 -12.56 -3.43 -3.56
N ASN A 114 -13.45 -3.75 -2.63
CA ASN A 114 -14.86 -3.47 -2.73
C ASN A 114 -15.26 -2.52 -1.57
N PRO A 115 -15.33 -1.20 -1.82
CA PRO A 115 -15.73 -0.22 -0.82
C PRO A 115 -17.21 -0.30 -0.46
N PHE A 116 -18.06 -1.06 -1.16
CA PHE A 116 -19.46 -1.25 -0.75
C PHE A 116 -19.58 -2.19 0.46
N VAL A 117 -18.78 -3.25 0.50
CA VAL A 117 -18.77 -4.25 1.59
C VAL A 117 -17.58 -4.10 2.52
N ASN A 118 -16.72 -3.09 2.30
CA ASN A 118 -15.52 -2.81 3.08
C ASN A 118 -14.55 -4.00 3.15
N LYS A 119 -14.16 -4.53 1.98
CA LYS A 119 -13.23 -5.67 1.89
C LYS A 119 -12.16 -5.45 0.82
N LEU A 120 -10.92 -5.76 1.18
CA LEU A 120 -9.76 -5.75 0.30
C LEU A 120 -8.96 -7.04 0.51
N SER A 121 -8.57 -7.69 -0.59
CA SER A 121 -7.59 -8.78 -0.59
C SER A 121 -6.18 -8.21 -0.66
N ILE A 122 -5.31 -8.61 0.26
CA ILE A 122 -3.88 -8.27 0.22
C ILE A 122 -3.10 -9.08 -0.83
N GLY A 123 -3.76 -10.09 -1.41
CA GLY A 123 -3.26 -10.93 -2.49
C GLY A 123 -3.99 -10.63 -3.81
N GLY A 124 -4.30 -11.69 -4.55
CA GLY A 124 -5.04 -11.61 -5.80
C GLY A 124 -6.56 -11.56 -5.61
N GLU A 125 -7.27 -11.96 -6.66
CA GLU A 125 -8.72 -12.12 -6.63
C GLU A 125 -9.14 -13.14 -5.56
N SER A 126 -10.20 -12.82 -4.81
CA SER A 126 -10.72 -13.68 -3.76
C SER A 126 -12.25 -13.70 -3.81
N PRO A 127 -12.89 -14.88 -3.67
CA PRO A 127 -14.35 -14.96 -3.59
C PRO A 127 -14.93 -14.26 -2.35
N LEU A 128 -14.09 -13.92 -1.36
CA LEU A 128 -14.47 -13.14 -0.18
C LEU A 128 -14.58 -11.64 -0.47
N VAL A 129 -14.11 -11.19 -1.63
CA VAL A 129 -14.23 -9.80 -2.11
C VAL A 129 -15.06 -9.82 -3.39
N PRO A 130 -16.41 -9.75 -3.28
CA PRO A 130 -17.26 -9.74 -4.47
C PRO A 130 -16.99 -8.51 -5.34
N PRO A 131 -17.35 -8.54 -6.63
CA PRO A 131 -17.26 -7.37 -7.51
C PRO A 131 -18.12 -6.21 -6.98
N LEU A 132 -17.80 -4.97 -7.37
CA LEU A 132 -18.62 -3.84 -6.94
C LEU A 132 -20.03 -3.93 -7.55
N PRO A 133 -21.08 -3.48 -6.82
CA PRO A 133 -22.42 -3.46 -7.35
C PRO A 133 -22.54 -2.59 -8.61
N GLY A 134 -23.41 -3.00 -9.53
CA GLY A 134 -23.61 -2.33 -10.81
C GLY A 134 -22.52 -2.62 -11.85
N GLY A 135 -21.61 -3.56 -11.57
CA GLY A 135 -20.51 -3.92 -12.48
C GLY A 135 -19.39 -2.87 -12.54
N ILE A 136 -19.32 -1.95 -11.57
CA ILE A 136 -18.28 -0.92 -11.50
C ILE A 136 -16.90 -1.59 -11.43
N GLY A 137 -16.00 -1.23 -12.34
CA GLY A 137 -14.66 -1.84 -12.42
C GLY A 137 -14.61 -3.29 -12.93
N GLY A 138 -15.71 -3.82 -13.47
CA GLY A 138 -15.78 -5.12 -14.11
C GLY A 138 -16.17 -6.29 -13.19
N SER A 139 -15.87 -7.52 -13.62
CA SER A 139 -16.32 -8.75 -12.97
C SER A 139 -15.48 -9.21 -11.77
N ALA A 140 -14.40 -8.51 -11.43
CA ALA A 140 -13.51 -8.83 -10.30
C ALA A 140 -12.71 -7.60 -9.85
N THR A 141 -12.47 -7.47 -8.54
CA THR A 141 -11.69 -6.36 -7.98
C THR A 141 -10.18 -6.57 -8.14
N GLY A 142 -9.75 -7.85 -8.21
CA GLY A 142 -8.36 -8.27 -8.47
C GLY A 142 -7.40 -8.23 -7.28
N GLY A 143 -7.75 -7.54 -6.18
CA GLY A 143 -6.88 -7.43 -5.01
C GLY A 143 -5.58 -6.67 -5.27
N MET A 144 -4.71 -6.59 -4.27
CA MET A 144 -3.43 -5.88 -4.36
C MET A 144 -2.45 -6.48 -5.37
N SER A 145 -2.66 -7.72 -5.85
CA SER A 145 -1.77 -8.36 -6.85
C SER A 145 -2.16 -8.08 -8.30
N LYS A 146 -3.32 -7.44 -8.55
CA LYS A 146 -3.72 -7.12 -9.93
C LYS A 146 -2.82 -6.01 -10.48
N HIS A 147 -2.11 -6.37 -11.55
CA HIS A 147 -1.16 -5.53 -12.25
C HIS A 147 -1.75 -4.20 -12.73
N GLY A 148 -0.92 -3.16 -12.67
CA GLY A 148 -1.26 -1.77 -12.97
C GLY A 148 -1.86 -1.04 -11.76
N GLY A 149 -1.81 0.29 -11.79
CA GLY A 149 -2.27 1.13 -10.68
C GLY A 149 -1.26 1.20 -9.53
N PHE A 150 -1.37 0.30 -8.54
CA PHE A 150 -0.45 0.27 -7.38
C PHE A 150 0.66 -0.77 -7.54
N GLU A 151 0.27 -2.03 -7.79
CA GLU A 151 1.19 -3.09 -8.21
C GLU A 151 1.69 -2.77 -9.62
N GLY A 152 2.98 -2.97 -9.85
CA GLY A 152 3.54 -2.84 -11.18
C GLY A 152 5.04 -3.10 -11.20
N ASP A 153 5.60 -2.76 -12.34
CA ASP A 153 6.94 -3.19 -12.73
C ASP A 153 8.07 -2.64 -11.87
N ALA A 154 9.26 -3.20 -12.04
CA ALA A 154 10.47 -2.85 -11.30
C ALA A 154 10.35 -3.05 -9.78
N SER A 155 9.63 -4.09 -9.37
CA SER A 155 9.57 -4.55 -7.98
C SER A 155 10.92 -5.09 -7.50
N MET A 156 11.19 -5.05 -6.18
CA MET A 156 12.49 -5.50 -5.65
C MET A 156 12.65 -7.02 -5.67
N THR A 157 11.59 -7.74 -5.28
CA THR A 157 11.64 -9.20 -5.03
C THR A 157 10.51 -9.99 -5.71
N ARG A 158 9.73 -9.35 -6.58
CA ARG A 158 8.64 -9.90 -7.41
C ARG A 158 8.95 -9.56 -8.86
N ALA A 159 8.66 -10.46 -9.80
CA ALA A 159 8.87 -10.18 -11.22
C ALA A 159 7.73 -9.32 -11.78
N ASP A 160 7.97 -8.66 -12.90
CA ASP A 160 6.93 -7.99 -13.64
C ASP A 160 5.89 -9.00 -14.17
N ALA A 161 4.62 -8.60 -14.18
CA ALA A 161 3.49 -9.48 -14.47
C ALA A 161 3.55 -10.10 -15.89
N ALA A 162 4.15 -9.39 -16.85
CA ALA A 162 4.26 -9.85 -18.24
C ALA A 162 5.34 -10.94 -18.44
N ILE A 163 6.27 -11.09 -17.49
CA ILE A 163 7.42 -12.00 -17.61
C ILE A 163 7.55 -12.97 -16.42
N GLY A 164 6.64 -12.91 -15.45
CA GLY A 164 6.67 -13.80 -14.29
C GLY A 164 5.55 -13.56 -13.29
N ASP A 165 5.80 -13.98 -12.06
CA ASP A 165 4.89 -13.83 -10.92
C ASP A 165 5.14 -12.51 -10.19
N ASN A 166 4.13 -11.64 -10.20
CA ASN A 166 4.16 -10.31 -9.59
C ASN A 166 3.72 -10.28 -8.12
N ALA A 167 3.29 -11.41 -7.56
CA ALA A 167 2.77 -11.49 -6.20
C ALA A 167 3.75 -12.21 -5.26
N ASP A 168 4.28 -13.36 -5.69
CA ASP A 168 5.08 -14.23 -4.84
C ASP A 168 6.54 -13.80 -4.75
N PHE A 169 7.16 -14.09 -3.59
CA PHE A 169 8.58 -13.83 -3.36
C PHE A 169 9.45 -14.68 -4.29
N GLN A 170 10.46 -14.06 -4.90
CA GLN A 170 11.40 -14.75 -5.77
C GLN A 170 12.81 -14.72 -5.19
N ASP A 171 13.34 -15.91 -4.87
CA ASP A 171 14.71 -16.06 -4.33
C ASP A 171 15.74 -15.41 -5.26
N ILE A 172 15.60 -15.56 -6.59
CA ILE A 172 16.58 -15.03 -7.55
C ILE A 172 16.67 -13.51 -7.52
N LEU A 173 15.55 -12.80 -7.37
CA LEU A 173 15.53 -11.33 -7.30
C LEU A 173 16.11 -10.85 -5.97
N TYR A 174 15.80 -11.56 -4.88
CA TYR A 174 16.39 -11.26 -3.58
C TYR A 174 17.90 -11.55 -3.55
N ASP A 175 18.37 -12.62 -4.17
CA ASP A 175 19.81 -12.91 -4.30
C ASP A 175 20.53 -11.76 -5.05
N LEU A 176 19.90 -11.18 -6.07
CA LEU A 176 20.42 -9.97 -6.73
C LEU A 176 20.47 -8.77 -5.78
N ASP A 177 19.43 -8.56 -4.94
CA ASP A 177 19.46 -7.55 -3.87
C ASP A 177 20.64 -7.76 -2.92
N LEU A 178 20.94 -9.01 -2.56
CA LEU A 178 22.09 -9.34 -1.71
C LEU A 178 23.43 -9.05 -2.38
N LEU A 179 23.54 -9.17 -3.71
CA LEU A 179 24.75 -8.74 -4.42
C LEU A 179 24.95 -7.22 -4.34
N SER A 180 23.86 -6.45 -4.50
CA SER A 180 23.90 -4.99 -4.31
C SER A 180 24.25 -4.61 -2.87
N LEU A 181 23.71 -5.33 -1.88
CA LEU A 181 24.07 -5.19 -0.47
C LEU A 181 25.56 -5.48 -0.26
N GLY A 182 26.09 -6.57 -0.81
CA GLY A 182 27.51 -6.93 -0.67
C GLY A 182 28.49 -5.90 -1.24
N GLN A 183 28.03 -5.08 -2.20
CA GLN A 183 28.84 -4.05 -2.85
C GLN A 183 28.70 -2.66 -2.19
N PHE A 184 27.49 -2.31 -1.74
CA PHE A 184 27.14 -0.95 -1.32
C PHE A 184 26.58 -0.85 0.11
N GLY A 185 26.49 -1.99 0.80
CA GLY A 185 26.00 -2.09 2.17
C GLY A 185 26.95 -1.45 3.17
N GLY A 186 26.40 -1.04 4.31
CA GLY A 186 27.20 -0.64 5.46
C GLY A 186 27.59 -1.84 6.32
N ASP A 187 28.61 -1.68 7.15
CA ASP A 187 28.97 -2.67 8.17
C ASP A 187 27.92 -2.68 9.28
N GLY A 188 27.52 -3.88 9.71
CA GLY A 188 26.50 -4.08 10.72
C GLY A 188 26.83 -5.14 11.75
N PRO A 189 25.86 -5.49 12.62
CA PRO A 189 26.03 -6.52 13.64
C PRO A 189 26.36 -7.90 13.07
N GLU A 190 26.02 -8.15 11.80
CA GLU A 190 26.22 -9.42 11.10
C GLU A 190 27.54 -9.48 10.30
N GLY A 191 28.31 -8.38 10.26
CA GLY A 191 29.58 -8.29 9.56
C GLY A 191 29.67 -7.10 8.59
N PRO A 192 30.71 -7.08 7.73
CA PRO A 192 30.83 -6.05 6.71
C PRO A 192 29.77 -6.18 5.63
N ASN A 193 29.28 -5.05 5.12
CA ASN A 193 28.27 -4.98 4.05
C ASN A 193 26.97 -5.74 4.37
N THR A 194 26.45 -5.63 5.59
CA THR A 194 25.20 -6.30 6.02
C THR A 194 24.07 -5.33 6.39
N LEU A 195 24.27 -4.01 6.26
CA LEU A 195 23.22 -3.01 6.48
C LEU A 195 22.76 -2.42 5.15
N PHE A 196 21.45 -2.52 4.90
CA PHE A 196 20.80 -1.78 3.84
C PHE A 196 20.83 -0.29 4.17
N ASN A 197 21.19 0.52 3.18
CA ASN A 197 21.27 1.97 3.27
C ASN A 197 20.77 2.60 1.96
N VAL A 198 20.73 3.93 1.87
CA VAL A 198 20.27 4.63 0.66
C VAL A 198 21.02 4.19 -0.58
N GLN A 199 22.35 4.04 -0.52
CA GLN A 199 23.17 3.62 -1.66
C GLN A 199 22.85 2.19 -2.13
N THR A 200 22.63 1.27 -1.18
CA THR A 200 22.19 -0.10 -1.49
C THR A 200 20.84 -0.08 -2.19
N MET A 201 19.88 0.69 -1.66
CA MET A 201 18.55 0.79 -2.27
C MET A 201 18.61 1.43 -3.66
N SER A 202 19.44 2.47 -3.87
CA SER A 202 19.64 3.07 -5.19
C SER A 202 20.20 2.06 -6.19
N ALA A 203 21.18 1.26 -5.79
CA ALA A 203 21.76 0.23 -6.64
C ALA A 203 20.74 -0.86 -7.02
N ILE A 204 19.89 -1.28 -6.07
CA ILE A 204 18.78 -2.22 -6.32
C ILE A 204 17.79 -1.62 -7.34
N LYS A 205 17.37 -0.37 -7.13
CA LYS A 205 16.41 0.30 -8.03
C LYS A 205 16.98 0.51 -9.43
N GLN A 206 18.24 0.95 -9.53
CA GLN A 206 18.96 1.07 -10.80
C GLN A 206 18.94 -0.25 -11.56
N ARG A 207 19.34 -1.34 -10.90
CA ARG A 207 19.45 -2.65 -11.52
C ARG A 207 18.09 -3.15 -12.02
N ASN A 208 17.05 -3.10 -11.17
CA ASN A 208 15.74 -3.65 -11.55
C ASN A 208 15.10 -2.85 -12.69
N LEU A 209 15.14 -1.50 -12.62
CA LEU A 209 14.65 -0.68 -13.73
C LEU A 209 15.35 -1.00 -15.05
N GLN A 210 16.68 -1.11 -15.05
CA GLN A 210 17.42 -1.47 -16.25
C GLN A 210 17.05 -2.87 -16.76
N MET A 211 17.00 -3.85 -15.86
CA MET A 211 16.68 -5.23 -16.23
C MET A 211 15.29 -5.31 -16.86
N ASP A 212 14.29 -4.76 -16.19
CA ASP A 212 12.90 -4.86 -16.62
C ASP A 212 12.65 -4.08 -17.91
N GLN A 213 13.23 -2.88 -18.05
CA GLN A 213 13.21 -2.12 -19.32
C GLN A 213 13.83 -2.92 -20.49
N MET A 214 14.81 -3.78 -20.23
CA MET A 214 15.45 -4.59 -21.28
C MET A 214 14.69 -5.88 -21.62
N ILE A 215 14.03 -6.51 -20.65
CA ILE A 215 13.50 -7.88 -20.82
C ILE A 215 11.98 -7.96 -20.83
N ASN A 216 11.27 -6.98 -20.25
CA ASN A 216 9.82 -6.94 -20.20
C ASN A 216 9.28 -6.19 -21.44
N PRO A 217 8.68 -6.87 -22.43
CA PRO A 217 8.12 -6.21 -23.62
C PRO A 217 6.90 -5.35 -23.31
N GLU A 218 6.26 -5.53 -22.16
CA GLU A 218 5.10 -4.77 -21.70
C GLU A 218 5.46 -3.84 -20.53
N PHE A 219 6.75 -3.55 -20.33
CA PHE A 219 7.22 -2.67 -19.26
C PHE A 219 6.42 -1.37 -19.24
N HIS A 220 5.87 -1.00 -18.08
CA HIS A 220 5.20 0.27 -17.88
C HIS A 220 5.47 0.86 -16.49
N PHE A 221 6.27 1.93 -16.47
CA PHE A 221 6.57 2.68 -15.26
C PHE A 221 5.75 3.96 -15.22
N THR A 222 4.47 3.84 -14.84
CA THR A 222 3.58 5.00 -14.68
C THR A 222 4.08 5.97 -13.60
N PRO A 223 3.59 7.23 -13.56
CA PRO A 223 4.00 8.20 -12.55
C PRO A 223 3.70 7.72 -11.11
N ILE A 224 2.51 7.16 -10.88
CA ILE A 224 2.16 6.54 -9.60
C ILE A 224 3.10 5.38 -9.28
N ARG A 225 3.43 4.53 -10.26
CA ARG A 225 4.33 3.39 -10.04
C ARG A 225 5.72 3.89 -9.69
N ALA A 226 6.22 4.93 -10.34
CA ALA A 226 7.51 5.53 -9.99
C ALA A 226 7.54 6.01 -8.54
N VAL A 227 6.55 6.78 -8.11
CA VAL A 227 6.46 7.26 -6.72
C VAL A 227 6.34 6.09 -5.73
N ALA A 228 5.46 5.12 -6.00
CA ALA A 228 5.27 3.95 -5.15
C ALA A 228 6.56 3.11 -5.05
N SER A 229 7.21 2.83 -6.18
CA SER A 229 8.39 1.97 -6.29
C SER A 229 9.60 2.50 -5.50
N PHE A 230 9.83 3.81 -5.48
CA PHE A 230 10.86 4.43 -4.64
C PHE A 230 10.44 4.59 -3.18
N THR A 231 9.15 4.81 -2.90
CA THR A 231 8.61 4.86 -1.54
C THR A 231 8.66 3.48 -0.86
N GLU A 232 8.41 2.41 -1.60
CA GLU A 232 8.57 1.01 -1.17
C GLU A 232 10.02 0.69 -0.81
N ALA A 233 10.98 1.19 -1.59
CA ALA A 233 12.40 1.09 -1.25
C ALA A 233 12.73 1.85 0.05
N ALA A 234 12.09 3.00 0.29
CA ALA A 234 12.21 3.73 1.55
C ALA A 234 11.60 2.98 2.74
N PHE A 235 10.56 2.15 2.55
CA PHE A 235 10.00 1.31 3.61
C PHE A 235 11.03 0.34 4.19
N VAL A 236 11.96 -0.16 3.37
CA VAL A 236 13.06 -1.03 3.82
C VAL A 236 13.90 -0.33 4.88
N LEU A 237 14.14 0.97 4.75
CA LEU A 237 14.98 1.77 5.64
C LEU A 237 14.21 2.46 6.78
N GLY A 238 12.93 2.78 6.56
CA GLY A 238 12.11 3.54 7.51
C GLY A 238 11.15 2.70 8.34
N ILE A 239 10.54 1.66 7.74
CA ILE A 239 9.53 0.83 8.40
C ILE A 239 10.14 -0.47 8.94
N PHE A 240 10.96 -1.15 8.13
CA PHE A 240 11.54 -2.44 8.53
C PHE A 240 12.78 -2.32 9.42
N ALA A 241 13.38 -1.12 9.51
CA ALA A 241 14.46 -0.88 10.44
C ALA A 241 14.03 -1.22 11.88
N ASN A 242 14.93 -1.84 12.65
CA ASN A 242 14.64 -2.11 14.06
C ASN A 242 14.63 -0.78 14.83
N GLY A 243 13.51 -0.45 15.48
CA GLY A 243 13.29 0.82 16.16
C GLY A 243 14.27 1.14 17.29
N THR A 244 14.97 0.15 17.87
CA THR A 244 16.02 0.41 18.88
C THR A 244 17.35 0.86 18.26
N THR A 245 17.67 0.39 17.06
CA THR A 245 18.96 0.65 16.40
C THR A 245 18.84 1.59 15.21
N ASN A 246 17.63 1.77 14.67
CA ASN A 246 17.34 2.40 13.38
C ASN A 246 18.16 1.77 12.23
N GLN A 247 18.35 0.45 12.27
CA GLN A 247 19.11 -0.28 11.26
C GLN A 247 18.26 -1.34 10.56
N SER A 248 18.47 -1.44 9.25
CA SER A 248 17.89 -2.45 8.37
C SER A 248 18.96 -3.49 8.03
N SER A 249 19.13 -4.47 8.91
CA SER A 249 20.16 -5.51 8.73
C SER A 249 19.74 -6.60 7.76
N LEU A 250 20.70 -7.37 7.25
CA LEU A 250 20.47 -8.54 6.41
C LEU A 250 19.43 -9.48 7.01
N SER A 251 19.58 -9.88 8.28
CA SER A 251 18.61 -10.76 8.94
C SER A 251 17.22 -10.12 9.07
N THR A 252 17.18 -8.80 9.30
CA THR A 252 15.94 -8.04 9.45
C THR A 252 15.15 -8.05 8.14
N ILE A 253 15.82 -7.69 7.04
CA ILE A 253 15.18 -7.63 5.72
C ILE A 253 14.82 -9.02 5.20
N GLY A 254 15.66 -10.04 5.45
CA GLY A 254 15.34 -11.42 5.12
C GLY A 254 14.08 -11.93 5.84
N SER A 255 13.87 -11.51 7.10
CA SER A 255 12.68 -11.89 7.85
C SER A 255 11.39 -11.34 7.21
N PHE A 256 11.39 -10.09 6.74
CA PHE A 256 10.20 -9.50 6.11
C PHE A 256 9.95 -10.01 4.70
N PHE A 257 10.97 -10.10 3.84
CA PHE A 257 10.77 -10.47 2.44
C PHE A 257 10.64 -11.98 2.24
N ARG A 258 11.54 -12.78 2.82
CA ARG A 258 11.61 -14.23 2.59
C ARG A 258 10.67 -14.98 3.52
N ASN A 259 10.72 -14.67 4.81
CA ASN A 259 9.97 -15.41 5.81
C ASN A 259 8.57 -14.81 6.06
N GLN A 260 8.38 -13.53 5.71
CA GLN A 260 7.17 -12.76 5.99
C GLN A 260 6.80 -12.82 7.49
N THR A 261 7.82 -12.60 8.32
CA THR A 261 7.79 -12.65 9.79
C THR A 261 8.44 -11.40 10.36
N PHE A 262 8.04 -10.98 11.57
CA PHE A 262 8.86 -10.04 12.34
C PHE A 262 10.17 -10.70 12.80
N PRO A 263 11.33 -10.03 12.67
CA PRO A 263 12.59 -10.57 13.18
C PRO A 263 12.57 -10.73 14.71
N PRO A 264 13.32 -11.69 15.28
CA PRO A 264 13.49 -11.79 16.73
C PRO A 264 14.05 -10.50 17.34
N ASN A 265 13.51 -10.08 18.49
CA ASN A 265 13.91 -8.85 19.20
C ASN A 265 13.78 -7.56 18.35
N TRP A 266 12.94 -7.59 17.32
CA TRP A 266 12.62 -6.40 16.55
C TRP A 266 11.70 -5.47 17.37
N HIS A 267 11.78 -4.18 17.10
CA HIS A 267 10.90 -3.19 17.70
C HIS A 267 10.33 -2.31 16.61
N ARG A 268 9.04 -1.97 16.69
CA ARG A 268 8.46 -0.92 15.85
C ARG A 268 9.13 0.41 16.15
N ALA A 269 9.08 1.35 15.20
CA ALA A 269 9.64 2.69 15.38
C ALA A 269 9.10 3.39 16.65
N ALA A 270 9.93 4.21 17.30
CA ALA A 270 9.57 4.89 18.55
C ALA A 270 8.59 6.08 18.37
N ALA A 271 8.36 6.49 17.13
CA ALA A 271 7.42 7.54 16.75
C ALA A 271 6.76 7.18 15.41
N PRO A 272 5.58 7.75 15.12
CA PRO A 272 4.89 7.49 13.86
C PRO A 272 5.75 7.79 12.64
N VAL A 273 5.91 6.80 11.76
CA VAL A 273 6.63 6.93 10.50
C VAL A 273 5.68 7.59 9.49
N SER A 274 5.93 8.85 9.17
CA SER A 274 5.09 9.65 8.28
C SER A 274 5.46 9.49 6.81
N GLY A 275 4.50 9.77 5.93
CA GLY A 275 4.74 9.82 4.49
C GLY A 275 5.79 10.87 4.10
N LEU A 276 5.91 11.96 4.86
CA LEU A 276 6.92 13.00 4.63
C LEU A 276 8.35 12.47 4.82
N VAL A 277 8.58 11.71 5.90
CA VAL A 277 9.90 11.10 6.17
C VAL A 277 10.25 10.10 5.07
N LEU A 278 9.31 9.22 4.73
CA LEU A 278 9.50 8.19 3.71
C LEU A 278 9.69 8.79 2.32
N GLY A 279 8.97 9.86 1.98
CA GLY A 279 9.14 10.59 0.73
C GLY A 279 10.53 11.26 0.61
N GLY A 280 11.05 11.81 1.70
CA GLY A 280 12.42 12.33 1.74
C GLY A 280 13.47 11.24 1.50
N THR A 281 13.30 10.06 2.12
CA THR A 281 14.17 8.90 1.87
C THR A 281 14.03 8.38 0.44
N ALA A 282 12.81 8.31 -0.11
CA ALA A 282 12.56 7.89 -1.49
C ALA A 282 13.27 8.80 -2.50
N LEU A 283 13.22 10.12 -2.29
CA LEU A 283 13.95 11.10 -3.09
C LEU A 283 15.47 10.90 -3.01
N ALA A 284 16.01 10.60 -1.83
CA ALA A 284 17.43 10.32 -1.66
C ALA A 284 17.85 9.03 -2.39
N ILE A 285 17.00 7.99 -2.38
CA ILE A 285 17.23 6.75 -3.13
C ILE A 285 17.20 7.04 -4.63
N GLN A 286 16.19 7.77 -5.10
CA GLN A 286 16.06 8.13 -6.51
C GLN A 286 17.23 8.97 -7.02
N ALA A 287 17.76 9.87 -6.21
CA ALA A 287 18.91 10.69 -6.60
C ALA A 287 20.19 9.88 -6.89
N GLY A 288 20.26 8.63 -6.42
CA GLY A 288 21.33 7.68 -6.73
C GLY A 288 21.09 6.81 -7.96
N VAL A 289 19.97 6.99 -8.66
CA VAL A 289 19.59 6.26 -9.89
C VAL A 289 19.78 7.16 -11.11
N ASP A 290 20.15 6.59 -12.25
CA ASP A 290 20.29 7.30 -13.51
C ASP A 290 18.95 7.99 -13.87
N PRO A 291 18.92 9.33 -14.00
CA PRO A 291 17.68 10.05 -14.25
C PRO A 291 17.02 9.68 -15.58
N SER A 292 17.76 9.09 -16.53
CA SER A 292 17.20 8.67 -17.82
C SER A 292 16.28 7.45 -17.73
N ILE A 293 16.38 6.64 -16.68
CA ILE A 293 15.59 5.42 -16.50
C ILE A 293 14.47 5.56 -15.46
N VAL A 294 14.41 6.69 -14.76
CA VAL A 294 13.38 6.99 -13.74
C VAL A 294 12.17 7.73 -14.32
N VAL A 295 12.23 8.09 -15.60
CA VAL A 295 11.15 8.81 -16.29
C VAL A 295 9.97 7.85 -16.50
N ALA A 296 8.76 8.39 -16.36
CA ALA A 296 7.55 7.65 -16.71
C ALA A 296 7.63 7.20 -18.17
N SER A 297 7.55 5.90 -18.41
CA SER A 297 7.89 5.28 -19.69
C SER A 297 7.27 3.91 -19.84
N HIS A 298 7.12 3.48 -21.09
CA HIS A 298 6.70 2.13 -21.44
C HIS A 298 7.54 1.57 -22.59
N ASN A 299 7.60 0.25 -22.71
CA ASN A 299 8.15 -0.38 -23.90
C ASN A 299 7.10 -0.39 -25.03
N ASP A 300 7.50 0.08 -26.22
CA ASP A 300 6.66 -0.01 -27.42
C ASP A 300 6.59 -1.45 -27.94
N ALA A 301 5.79 -1.68 -28.98
CA ALA A 301 5.63 -3.01 -29.57
C ALA A 301 6.92 -3.59 -30.20
N GLN A 302 8.00 -2.81 -30.28
CA GLN A 302 9.33 -3.22 -30.72
C GLN A 302 10.30 -3.41 -29.54
N GLY A 303 9.85 -3.20 -28.29
CA GLY A 303 10.65 -3.31 -27.08
C GLY A 303 11.55 -2.09 -26.84
N ASN A 304 11.30 -0.95 -27.52
CA ASN A 304 12.05 0.27 -27.22
C ASN A 304 11.37 1.04 -26.09
N LEU A 305 12.17 1.55 -25.16
CA LEU A 305 11.67 2.42 -24.10
C LEU A 305 11.23 3.77 -24.68
N VAL A 306 9.95 4.10 -24.51
CA VAL A 306 9.33 5.35 -24.94
C VAL A 306 8.82 6.12 -23.71
N PRO A 307 9.22 7.38 -23.52
CA PRO A 307 8.64 8.22 -22.47
C PRO A 307 7.14 8.43 -22.66
N ASP A 308 6.39 8.40 -21.57
CA ASP A 308 4.97 8.77 -21.58
C ASP A 308 4.82 10.25 -21.96
N THR A 309 3.83 10.60 -22.79
CA THR A 309 3.63 11.98 -23.27
C THR A 309 2.24 12.54 -22.92
N PRO A 310 2.16 13.80 -22.41
CA PRO A 310 3.29 14.61 -21.96
C PRO A 310 3.97 13.95 -20.76
N PRO A 311 5.30 14.02 -20.60
CA PRO A 311 5.96 13.39 -19.45
C PRO A 311 5.49 14.14 -18.20
N PRO A 312 4.62 13.57 -17.35
CA PRO A 312 4.40 14.18 -16.06
C PRO A 312 5.74 14.05 -15.34
N ALA A 313 6.36 15.18 -15.00
CA ALA A 313 7.65 15.15 -14.32
C ALA A 313 7.50 14.30 -13.04
N PRO A 314 8.23 13.17 -12.90
CA PRO A 314 8.33 12.54 -11.61
C PRO A 314 9.00 13.57 -10.69
N PHE A 315 8.28 13.97 -9.63
CA PHE A 315 8.75 14.92 -8.62
C PHE A 315 8.92 16.40 -9.07
N ASP A 316 7.97 16.98 -9.83
CA ASP A 316 7.80 18.44 -9.86
C ASP A 316 7.37 18.97 -8.48
N ALA A 317 7.76 20.19 -8.12
CA ALA A 317 7.56 20.86 -6.82
C ALA A 317 6.08 20.97 -6.35
N ASN A 318 5.12 20.51 -7.18
CA ASN A 318 3.70 20.34 -6.89
C ASN A 318 3.29 18.89 -6.54
N LEU A 319 4.27 18.06 -6.15
CA LEU A 319 4.26 16.63 -5.77
C LEU A 319 2.95 15.98 -5.31
N GLY A 320 2.09 16.69 -4.58
CA GLY A 320 0.80 16.17 -4.14
C GLY A 320 -0.20 15.96 -5.28
N CYS A 321 -0.35 16.94 -6.19
CA CYS A 321 -1.49 16.96 -7.09
C CYS A 321 -1.33 16.06 -8.31
N GLY A 322 -0.14 16.01 -8.92
CA GLY A 322 0.11 15.13 -10.08
C GLY A 322 -0.06 13.65 -9.72
N PHE A 323 0.55 13.24 -8.59
CA PHE A 323 0.36 11.91 -8.01
C PHE A 323 -1.11 11.63 -7.68
N TYR A 324 -1.82 12.61 -7.10
CA TYR A 324 -3.24 12.51 -6.80
C TYR A 324 -4.11 12.29 -8.06
N PHE A 325 -3.90 13.06 -9.13
CA PHE A 325 -4.67 12.91 -10.36
C PHE A 325 -4.43 11.55 -11.02
N ASP A 326 -3.16 11.11 -11.08
CA ASP A 326 -2.77 9.82 -11.66
C ASP A 326 -3.36 8.65 -10.87
N LEU A 327 -3.30 8.71 -9.53
CA LEU A 327 -3.90 7.71 -8.65
C LEU A 327 -5.41 7.53 -8.90
N PHE A 328 -6.15 8.62 -9.08
CA PHE A 328 -7.59 8.54 -9.37
C PHE A 328 -7.89 8.08 -10.80
N ALA A 329 -7.00 8.33 -11.76
CA ALA A 329 -7.12 7.84 -13.13
C ALA A 329 -7.05 6.30 -13.22
N HIS A 330 -6.52 5.63 -12.19
CA HIS A 330 -6.52 4.17 -12.09
C HIS A 330 -7.72 3.57 -11.34
N MET A 331 -8.60 4.41 -10.79
CA MET A 331 -9.81 3.96 -10.10
C MET A 331 -10.98 3.78 -11.09
N PRO A 332 -11.91 2.82 -10.86
CA PRO A 332 -13.06 2.62 -11.74
C PRO A 332 -13.95 3.86 -11.90
N ALA A 333 -14.27 4.24 -13.15
CA ALA A 333 -15.05 5.43 -13.48
C ALA A 333 -16.41 5.49 -12.77
N GLY A 334 -17.08 4.34 -12.64
CA GLY A 334 -18.40 4.22 -12.04
C GLY A 334 -18.46 4.66 -10.57
N LEU A 335 -17.32 4.68 -9.85
CA LEU A 335 -17.24 5.19 -8.48
C LEU A 335 -17.61 6.68 -8.39
N ALA A 336 -17.36 7.46 -9.44
CA ALA A 336 -17.74 8.87 -9.51
C ALA A 336 -19.26 9.08 -9.36
N ASN A 337 -20.04 8.11 -9.84
CA ASN A 337 -21.50 8.13 -9.87
C ASN A 337 -22.12 7.27 -8.77
N ALA A 338 -21.32 6.86 -7.78
CA ALA A 338 -21.79 6.11 -6.64
C ALA A 338 -22.94 6.84 -5.92
N THR A 339 -23.82 6.06 -5.30
CA THR A 339 -24.96 6.55 -4.51
C THR A 339 -25.06 5.79 -3.20
N GLY A 340 -25.88 6.25 -2.26
CA GLY A 340 -26.13 5.54 -1.00
C GLY A 340 -24.87 5.38 -0.14
N VAL A 341 -24.73 4.22 0.51
CA VAL A 341 -23.56 3.87 1.34
C VAL A 341 -22.28 3.79 0.51
N LEU A 342 -22.35 3.29 -0.75
CA LEU A 342 -21.18 3.27 -1.62
C LEU A 342 -20.61 4.68 -1.81
N LYS A 343 -21.47 5.68 -2.04
CA LYS A 343 -21.03 7.09 -2.15
C LYS A 343 -20.35 7.58 -0.88
N GLN A 344 -20.94 7.30 0.29
CA GLN A 344 -20.37 7.75 1.57
C GLN A 344 -18.97 7.15 1.79
N ASN A 345 -18.80 5.87 1.46
CA ASN A 345 -17.53 5.18 1.56
C ASN A 345 -16.50 5.75 0.56
N VAL A 346 -16.91 5.93 -0.71
CA VAL A 346 -16.04 6.54 -1.73
C VAL A 346 -15.61 7.94 -1.32
N ASP A 347 -16.52 8.78 -0.83
CA ASP A 347 -16.20 10.14 -0.38
C ASP A 347 -15.20 10.13 0.78
N LEU A 348 -15.37 9.22 1.76
CA LEU A 348 -14.44 9.08 2.88
C LEU A 348 -13.05 8.61 2.43
N LEU A 349 -12.98 7.57 1.60
CA LEU A 349 -11.72 7.02 1.11
C LEU A 349 -11.00 8.06 0.22
N ALA A 350 -11.73 8.73 -0.67
CA ALA A 350 -11.18 9.80 -1.49
C ALA A 350 -10.67 10.98 -0.64
N ASN A 351 -11.34 11.30 0.47
CA ASN A 351 -10.86 12.28 1.44
C ASN A 351 -9.57 11.85 2.13
N ALA A 352 -9.44 10.58 2.54
CA ALA A 352 -8.21 10.06 3.12
C ALA A 352 -7.04 10.16 2.11
N VAL A 353 -7.31 9.89 0.83
CA VAL A 353 -6.31 10.08 -0.23
C VAL A 353 -5.93 11.56 -0.37
N ARG A 354 -6.91 12.48 -0.42
CA ARG A 354 -6.70 13.94 -0.55
C ARG A 354 -5.93 14.55 0.61
N ALA A 355 -6.21 14.13 1.84
CA ALA A 355 -5.61 14.73 3.04
C ALA A 355 -4.08 14.58 3.04
N SER A 356 -3.57 13.42 2.59
CA SER A 356 -2.15 13.10 2.62
C SER A 356 -1.33 13.72 1.49
N VAL A 357 -1.98 14.25 0.45
CA VAL A 357 -1.32 14.92 -0.70
C VAL A 357 -1.35 16.45 -0.59
N GLY A 358 -1.66 17.02 0.59
CA GLY A 358 -1.62 18.47 0.83
C GLY A 358 -2.92 19.20 0.44
N GLY A 359 -4.05 18.69 0.94
CA GLY A 359 -5.47 18.96 0.56
C GLY A 359 -6.02 20.38 0.38
N SER A 360 -5.20 21.43 0.26
CA SER A 360 -5.61 22.77 -0.20
C SER A 360 -5.04 23.16 -1.58
N ALA A 361 -3.95 22.53 -2.03
CA ALA A 361 -3.31 22.85 -3.31
C ALA A 361 -4.01 22.20 -4.53
N CYS A 362 -4.69 21.07 -4.33
CA CYS A 362 -5.34 20.29 -5.39
C CYS A 362 -6.84 20.59 -5.49
N ASN A 363 -7.24 21.84 -5.29
CA ASN A 363 -8.63 22.31 -5.19
C ASN A 363 -9.43 22.29 -6.50
N GLN A 364 -8.86 21.72 -7.56
CA GLN A 364 -9.61 21.42 -8.77
C GLN A 364 -10.42 20.15 -8.48
N THR A 365 -11.71 20.19 -8.82
CA THR A 365 -12.71 19.11 -8.79
C THR A 365 -12.12 17.70 -8.69
N LEU A 366 -12.68 16.82 -7.83
CA LEU A 366 -12.34 15.37 -7.79
C LEU A 366 -11.93 14.93 -9.19
N ALA A 367 -10.66 14.52 -9.33
CA ALA A 367 -10.15 13.98 -10.58
C ALA A 367 -11.19 13.01 -11.12
N PRO A 368 -11.55 13.07 -12.42
CA PRO A 368 -12.44 12.05 -12.96
C PRO A 368 -11.80 10.71 -12.63
N PHE A 369 -12.56 9.84 -11.96
CA PHE A 369 -12.24 8.43 -11.90
C PHE A 369 -11.99 7.95 -13.33
N GLY A 370 -11.08 6.98 -13.49
CA GLY A 370 -10.41 6.55 -14.72
C GLY A 370 -11.24 6.26 -15.98
N PRO A 371 -10.70 5.51 -16.95
CA PRO A 371 -11.44 5.21 -18.18
C PRO A 371 -12.75 4.47 -17.88
N PRO A 372 -13.76 4.53 -18.80
CA PRO A 372 -15.06 3.91 -18.62
C PRO A 372 -14.96 2.45 -18.16
N ASP A 373 -15.87 2.02 -17.27
CA ASP A 373 -15.94 0.62 -16.85
C ASP A 373 -16.12 -0.26 -18.09
N ASN A 374 -15.19 -1.21 -18.32
CA ASN A 374 -15.24 -2.17 -19.44
C ASN A 374 -16.28 -3.26 -19.22
#